data_AF-A0A8T4YB31-F1
#
_entry.id   AF-A0A8T4YB31-F1
#
_cell.length_a   1.000
_cell.length_b   1.000
_cell.length_c   1.000
_cell.angle_alpha   90.00
_cell.angle_beta   90.00
_cell.angle_gamma   90.00
#
_symmetry.space_group_name_H-M   'P 1'
#
loop_
_entity.id
_entity.type
_entity.pdbx_description
1 polymer ?
#
loop_
_entity_poly.entity_id
_entity_poly.type
_entity_poly.pdbx_seq_one_letter_code
_entity_poly.pdbx_strand_id
1 'polypeptide(L)' 'LLIETTHGSFKVKFVNAYGAVKPGSPLAIINSFRRLELAVNLSDGSKFFQLKTGDSINISIVNNISY' A
#
# COMPACT_ATOMS: atom_id res chain seq x y z
N LEU A 1 -3.92 -6.11 1.99
CA LEU A 1 -3.33 -6.44 0.68
C LEU A 1 -1.87 -6.83 0.87
N LEU A 2 -1.39 -7.78 0.08
CA LEU A 2 0.03 -8.03 -0.10
C LEU A 2 0.45 -7.36 -1.40
N ILE A 3 1.44 -6.47 -1.31
CA ILE A 3 2.04 -5.79 -2.45
C ILE A 3 3.41 -6.40 -2.67
N GLU A 4 3.65 -6.96 -3.85
CA GLU A 4 4.93 -7.53 -4.21
C GLU A 4 5.56 -6.65 -5.29
N THR A 5 6.79 -6.23 -5.03
CA THR A 5 7.61 -5.41 -5.91
C THR A 5 8.93 -6.12 -6.19
N THR A 6 9.73 -5.58 -7.10
CA THR A 6 11.13 -6.02 -7.30
C THR A 6 12.01 -5.83 -6.07
N HIS A 7 11.61 -4.97 -5.13
CA HIS A 7 12.36 -4.59 -3.94
C HIS A 7 11.89 -5.32 -2.66
N GLY A 8 10.79 -6.08 -2.74
CA GLY A 8 10.29 -6.87 -1.62
C GLY A 8 8.77 -6.96 -1.57
N SER A 9 8.26 -7.48 -0.45
CA SER A 9 6.84 -7.69 -0.24
C SER A 9 6.36 -6.91 0.97
N PHE A 10 5.25 -6.19 0.82
CA PHE A 10 4.70 -5.28 1.82
C PHE A 10 3.27 -5.68 2.17
N LYS A 11 2.99 -5.88 3.45
CA LYS A 11 1.62 -6.01 3.95
C LYS A 11 1.06 -4.61 4.20
N VAL A 12 0.04 -4.25 3.45
CA VAL A 12 -0.63 -2.94 3.56
C VAL A 12 -2.11 -3.11 3.89
N LYS A 13 -2.62 -2.24 4.78
CA LYS A 13 -4.07 -2.20 5.05
C LYS A 13 -4.76 -1.42 3.94
N PHE A 14 -5.84 -1.98 3.38
CA PHE A 14 -6.73 -1.25 2.51
C PHE A 14 -7.77 -0.53 3.37
N VAL A 15 -7.77 0.80 3.33
CA VAL A 15 -8.55 1.66 4.24
C VAL A 15 -9.18 2.83 3.47
N ASN A 16 -10.09 3.55 4.11
CA ASN A 16 -10.80 4.66 3.46
C ASN A 16 -9.99 5.98 3.46
N ALA A 17 -9.06 6.15 4.40
CA ALA A 17 -8.28 7.38 4.55
C ALA A 17 -6.99 7.17 5.35
N TYR A 18 -6.06 8.13 5.23
CA TYR A 18 -4.77 8.17 5.92
C TYR A 18 -4.87 8.00 7.44
N GLY A 19 -5.86 8.60 8.08
CA GLY A 19 -6.05 8.56 9.54
C GLY A 19 -6.42 7.19 10.12
N ALA A 20 -6.71 6.18 9.27
CA ALA A 20 -7.03 4.82 9.71
C ALA A 20 -5.79 4.01 10.16
N VAL A 21 -4.58 4.52 9.92
CA VAL A 21 -3.31 3.90 10.34
C VAL A 21 -2.43 4.92 11.04
N LYS A 22 -1.47 4.44 11.85
CA LYS A 22 -0.53 5.32 12.56
C LYS A 22 0.40 6.07 11.59
N PRO A 23 0.93 7.25 11.95
CA PRO A 23 2.01 7.89 11.21
C PRO A 23 3.16 6.91 10.91
N GLY A 24 3.73 6.98 9.71
CA GLY A 24 4.77 6.08 9.22
C GLY A 24 4.28 4.69 8.78
N SER A 25 3.00 4.35 8.95
CA SER A 25 2.47 3.05 8.51
C SER A 25 2.08 3.07 7.03
N PRO A 26 2.40 2.01 6.26
CA PRO A 26 1.97 1.89 4.88
C PRO A 26 0.48 1.53 4.79
N LEU A 27 -0.19 2.08 3.79
CA LEU A 27 -1.61 1.86 3.51
C LEU A 27 -1.89 1.85 2.01
N ALA A 28 -3.05 1.29 1.66
CA ALA A 28 -3.66 1.43 0.36
C ALA A 28 -5.04 2.10 0.49
N ILE A 29 -5.37 3.01 -0.41
CA ILE A 29 -6.68 3.68 -0.49
C ILE A 29 -7.17 3.74 -1.94
N ILE A 30 -8.46 3.98 -2.14
CA ILE A 30 -8.94 4.52 -3.42
C ILE A 30 -8.90 6.03 -3.32
N ASN A 31 -8.08 6.67 -4.16
CA ASN A 31 -7.91 8.11 -4.12
C ASN A 31 -9.00 8.86 -4.89
N SER A 32 -8.93 10.20 -4.88
CA SER A 32 -9.89 11.08 -5.56
C SER A 32 -9.94 10.90 -7.08
N PHE A 33 -8.92 10.28 -7.67
CA PHE A 33 -8.87 9.93 -9.10
C PHE A 33 -9.45 8.54 -9.40
N ARG A 34 -10.08 7.88 -8.41
CA ARG A 34 -10.62 6.51 -8.49
C ARG A 34 -9.55 5.47 -8.85
N ARG A 35 -8.32 5.67 -8.38
CA ARG A 35 -7.21 4.74 -8.55
C ARG A 35 -6.78 4.18 -7.20
N LEU A 36 -6.25 2.96 -7.23
CA LEU A 36 -5.57 2.41 -6.07
C LEU A 36 -4.27 3.18 -5.84
N GLU A 37 -4.10 3.69 -4.63
CA GLU A 37 -2.92 4.44 -4.22
C GLU A 37 -2.21 3.69 -3.10
N LEU A 38 -0.89 3.54 -3.23
CA LEU A 38 -0.02 3.06 -2.18
C LEU A 38 0.65 4.27 -1.53
N ALA A 39 0.49 4.41 -0.21
CA ALA A 39 1.01 5.56 0.52
C ALA A 39 1.57 5.13 1.88
N VAL A 40 2.22 6.09 2.55
CA VAL A 40 2.63 5.97 3.94
C VAL A 40 2.08 7.18 4.68
N ASN A 41 1.38 6.94 5.80
CA ASN A 41 0.77 8.05 6.54
C ASN A 41 1.84 9.04 7.03
N LEU A 42 1.70 10.32 6.68
CA LEU A 42 2.66 11.39 6.99
C LEU A 42 4.11 11.09 6.53
N SER A 43 4.29 10.37 5.42
CA SER A 43 5.61 10.09 4.84
C SER A 43 5.57 9.89 3.33
N ASP A 44 6.73 9.60 2.74
CA ASP A 44 6.94 9.44 1.30
C ASP A 44 6.79 7.97 0.88
N GLY A 45 5.71 7.66 0.16
CA GLY A 45 5.43 6.32 -0.35
C GLY A 45 6.46 5.84 -1.37
N SER A 46 6.97 6.72 -2.24
CA SER A 46 7.94 6.34 -3.27
C SER A 46 9.23 5.81 -2.65
N LYS A 47 9.69 6.45 -1.56
CA LYS A 47 10.87 6.02 -0.81
C LYS A 47 10.63 4.73 -0.04
N PHE A 48 9.46 4.58 0.58
CA PHE A 48 9.16 3.38 1.36
C PHE A 48 9.04 2.12 0.49
N PHE A 49 8.31 2.21 -0.61
CA PHE A 49 8.12 1.09 -1.53
C PHE A 49 9.28 0.95 -2.54
N GLN A 50 10.17 1.95 -2.62
CA GLN A 50 11.29 2.04 -3.58
C GLN A 50 10.83 1.90 -5.03
N LEU A 51 9.69 2.50 -5.34
CA LEU A 51 9.07 2.43 -6.67
C LEU A 51 9.19 3.77 -7.40
N LYS A 52 9.27 3.69 -8.72
CA LYS A 52 9.14 4.82 -9.65
C LYS A 52 8.05 4.55 -10.68
N THR A 53 7.64 5.61 -11.38
CA THR A 53 6.70 5.49 -12.50
C THR A 53 7.22 4.50 -13.54
N GLY A 54 6.36 3.56 -13.94
CA GLY A 54 6.67 2.51 -14.91
C GLY A 54 7.03 1.16 -14.27
N ASP A 55 7.32 1.12 -12.96
CA ASP A 55 7.54 -0.15 -12.27
C ASP A 55 6.23 -0.96 -12.19
N SER A 56 6.37 -2.27 -12.36
CA SER A 56 5.25 -3.21 -12.21
C SER A 56 5.19 -3.76 -10.79
N ILE A 57 3.98 -3.96 -10.28
CA ILE A 57 3.72 -4.55 -8.96
C ILE A 57 2.63 -5.62 -9.06
N ASN A 58 2.70 -6.61 -8.19
CA ASN A 58 1.62 -7.58 -8.00
C ASN A 58 0.86 -7.26 -6.72
N ILE A 59 -0.47 -7.40 -6.79
CA ILE A 59 -1.36 -7.07 -5.67
C ILE A 59 -2.26 -8.27 -5.42
N SER A 60 -2.18 -8.79 -4.21
CA SER A 60 -2.95 -9.95 -3.78
C SER A 60 -3.79 -9.63 -2.54
N ILE A 61 -5.02 -10.14 -2.52
CA ILE A 61 -5.84 -10.15 -1.31
C ILE A 61 -5.39 -11.34 -0.47
N VAL A 62 -4.96 -11.07 0.77
CA VAL A 62 -4.59 -12.13 1.72
C VAL A 62 -5.75 -12.32 2.66
N ASN A 63 -6.47 -13.43 2.53
CA ASN A 63 -7.50 -13.80 3.48
C ASN A 63 -6.81 -14.47 4.68
N ASN A 64 -6.82 -13.82 5.83
CA ASN A 64 -6.61 -14.54 7.09
C ASN A 64 -7.92 -15.28 7.39
N ILE A 65 -8.07 -16.48 6.85
CA ILE A 65 -9.07 -17.42 7.34
C ILE A 65 -8.47 -17.99 8.62
N SER A 66 -8.83 -17.42 9.77
CA SER A 66 -8.62 -18.06 11.06
C SER A 66 -9.77 -19.07 11.23
N TYR A 67 -9.44 -20.36 11.23
CA TYR A 67 -10.35 -21.44 11.66
C TYR A 67 -10.53 -21.40 13.18
#